data_AF-A0AA44A525-F1
#
_entry.id   AF-A0AA44A525-F1
#
_cell.length_a   1.000
_cell.length_b   1.000
_cell.length_c   1.000
_cell.angle_alpha   90.00
_cell.angle_beta   90.00
_cell.angle_gamma   90.00
#
_symmetry.space_group_name_H-M   'P 1'
#
loop_
_entity.id
_entity.type
_entity.pdbx_description
1 polymer ?
#
loop_
_entity_poly.entity_id
_entity_poly.type
_entity_poly.pdbx_seq_one_letter_code
_entity_poly.pdbx_strand_id
1 'polypeptide(L)'
;LTIEKRGRPADTLIFQVELDKQIDLVTELAKDPASKKEDKTIRLTPENRLHEGLKTTLHDALTAKIQLTSFEAKFLSDMQSKYDLNGSFTWLTQKQRTTLEKILAKYGRI
;
A
#
# COMPACT_ATOMS: atom_id res chain seq x y z
N LEU A 1 -13.78 -30.03 44.84
CA LEU A 1 -12.93 -28.98 44.26
C LEU A 1 -11.84 -29.66 43.47
N THR A 2 -12.01 -29.80 42.15
CA THR A 2 -10.96 -30.33 41.28
C THR A 2 -10.97 -29.48 40.02
N ILE A 3 -10.12 -28.45 40.01
CA ILE A 3 -9.94 -27.58 38.86
C ILE A 3 -8.81 -28.20 38.04
N GLU A 4 -9.15 -28.84 36.92
CA GLU A 4 -8.15 -29.27 35.93
C GLU A 4 -7.54 -28.03 35.27
N LYS A 5 -6.22 -27.88 35.39
CA LYS A 5 -5.49 -26.81 34.72
C LYS A 5 -5.17 -27.21 33.28
N ARG A 6 -6.06 -26.90 32.33
CA ARG A 6 -5.65 -26.78 30.92
C ARG A 6 -4.81 -25.52 30.77
N GLY A 7 -3.48 -25.66 30.79
CA GLY A 7 -2.59 -24.60 30.34
C GLY A 7 -2.82 -24.30 28.87
N ARG A 8 -2.96 -23.02 28.49
CA ARG A 8 -2.84 -22.63 27.08
C ARG A 8 -1.37 -22.71 26.66
N PRO A 9 -1.03 -23.19 25.46
CA PRO A 9 0.34 -23.12 24.96
C PRO A 9 0.81 -21.66 25.00
N ALA A 10 2.00 -21.42 25.58
CA ALA A 10 2.57 -20.07 25.70
C ALA A 10 2.89 -19.43 24.32
N ASP A 11 2.90 -20.23 23.26
CA ASP A 11 3.29 -19.81 21.91
C ASP A 11 2.13 -19.50 20.96
N THR A 12 0.89 -19.42 21.47
CA THR A 12 -0.27 -19.06 20.62
C THR A 12 -0.62 -17.58 20.77
N LEU A 13 -0.24 -16.76 19.79
CA LEU A 13 -0.72 -15.40 19.65
C LEU A 13 -2.19 -15.43 19.19
N ILE A 14 -3.11 -15.01 20.06
CA ILE A 14 -4.54 -14.90 19.74
C ILE A 14 -4.85 -13.41 19.50
N PHE A 15 -5.26 -13.09 18.28
CA PHE A 15 -5.75 -11.76 17.94
C PHE A 15 -7.28 -11.80 17.93
N GLN A 16 -7.92 -11.07 18.84
CA GLN A 16 -9.34 -10.77 18.73
C GLN A 16 -9.50 -9.57 17.78
N VAL A 17 -10.19 -9.80 16.66
CA VAL A 17 -10.61 -8.73 15.76
C VAL A 17 -12.13 -8.63 15.87
N GLU A 18 -12.62 -7.49 16.32
CA GLU A 18 -14.05 -7.19 16.36
C GLU A 18 -14.47 -6.77 14.94
N LEU A 19 -15.16 -7.66 14.21
CA LEU A 19 -15.74 -7.33 12.90
C LEU A 19 -17.06 -6.60 13.11
N ASP A 20 -17.01 -5.30 13.39
CA ASP A 20 -18.20 -4.45 13.64
C ASP A 20 -19.06 -4.21 12.39
N LYS A 21 -18.64 -4.65 11.20
CA LYS A 21 -19.45 -4.42 9.98
C LYS A 21 -19.57 -5.68 9.13
N GLN A 22 -20.80 -6.19 9.05
CA GLN A 22 -21.26 -7.05 7.98
C GLN A 22 -21.05 -6.31 6.66
N ILE A 23 -20.11 -6.78 5.83
CA ILE A 23 -19.97 -6.31 4.46
C ILE A 23 -20.98 -7.09 3.64
N ASP A 24 -22.08 -6.44 3.28
CA ASP A 24 -23.05 -6.99 2.33
C ASP A 24 -22.45 -6.97 0.92
N LEU A 25 -22.10 -8.17 0.43
CA LEU A 25 -21.40 -8.40 -0.83
C LEU A 25 -22.21 -7.94 -2.05
N VAL A 26 -23.54 -7.88 -1.92
CA VAL A 26 -24.47 -7.53 -3.02
C VAL A 26 -24.44 -6.04 -3.33
N THR A 27 -24.16 -5.20 -2.32
CA THR A 27 -24.11 -3.73 -2.50
C THR A 27 -22.76 -3.25 -3.07
N GLU A 28 -21.67 -4.02 -2.91
CA GLU A 28 -20.33 -3.68 -3.44
C GLU A 28 -20.16 -4.02 -4.93
N LEU A 29 -20.97 -4.91 -5.51
CA LEU A 29 -20.87 -5.24 -6.95
C LEU A 29 -21.47 -4.15 -7.85
N ALA A 30 -22.31 -3.26 -7.30
CA ALA A 30 -23.01 -2.21 -8.04
C ALA A 30 -22.34 -0.83 -7.95
N LYS A 31 -21.23 -0.67 -7.21
CA LYS A 31 -20.48 0.58 -7.17
C LYS A 31 -19.37 0.58 -8.20
N ASP A 32 -19.57 1.39 -9.24
CA ASP A 32 -18.56 1.86 -10.17
C ASP A 32 -17.22 2.18 -9.47
N PRO A 33 -16.05 1.94 -10.09
CA PRO A 33 -14.73 2.09 -9.48
C PRO A 33 -14.33 3.57 -9.38
N ALA A 34 -15.07 4.34 -8.61
CA ALA A 34 -14.77 5.73 -8.31
C ALA A 34 -14.53 5.88 -6.81
N SER A 35 -13.27 6.16 -6.49
CA SER A 35 -12.86 6.84 -5.26
C SER A 35 -12.84 6.03 -3.96
N LYS A 36 -11.81 5.18 -3.80
CA LYS A 36 -11.20 4.97 -2.47
C LYS A 36 -10.21 6.11 -2.19
N LYS A 37 -10.73 7.28 -1.86
CA LYS A 37 -9.98 8.25 -1.03
C LYS A 37 -10.27 7.86 0.41
N GLU A 38 -9.44 6.98 0.95
CA GLU A 38 -9.41 6.74 2.39
C GLU A 38 -8.87 8.01 3.04
N ASP A 39 -9.80 8.78 3.58
CA ASP A 39 -9.56 9.84 4.55
C ASP A 39 -9.09 9.18 5.86
N LYS A 40 -7.84 8.74 5.85
CA LYS A 40 -7.12 8.37 7.06
C LYS A 40 -6.04 9.42 7.19
N THR A 41 -6.07 10.19 8.26
CA THR A 41 -4.98 11.05 8.70
C THR A 41 -3.76 10.16 8.93
N ILE A 42 -3.07 9.84 7.84
CA ILE A 42 -1.86 9.05 7.81
C ILE A 42 -0.79 10.00 8.31
N ARG A 43 -0.33 9.77 9.53
CA ARG A 43 0.97 10.27 10.00
C ARG A 43 1.95 10.12 8.84
N LEU A 44 2.45 11.24 8.32
CA LEU A 44 3.33 11.33 7.16
C LEU A 44 4.66 10.64 7.48
N THR A 45 4.66 9.31 7.53
CA THR A 45 5.89 8.55 7.47
C THR A 45 6.49 8.77 6.09
N PRO A 46 7.82 8.87 5.98
CA PRO A 46 8.48 9.13 4.70
C PRO A 46 8.16 8.07 3.64
N GLU A 47 7.81 6.84 4.03
CA GLU A 47 7.34 5.79 3.10
C GLU A 47 5.98 6.11 2.46
N ASN A 48 5.03 6.68 3.21
CA ASN A 48 3.71 7.00 2.66
C ASN A 48 3.80 8.12 1.62
N ARG A 49 4.72 9.07 1.78
CA ARG A 49 5.01 10.09 0.75
C ARG A 49 5.53 9.47 -0.55
N LEU A 50 6.42 8.48 -0.45
CA LEU A 50 6.94 7.77 -1.61
C LEU A 50 5.85 6.97 -2.32
N HIS A 51 4.97 6.31 -1.56
CA HIS A 51 3.89 5.51 -2.12
C HIS A 51 2.85 6.38 -2.85
N GLU A 52 2.43 7.48 -2.24
CA GLU A 52 1.51 8.43 -2.86
C GLU A 52 2.13 9.08 -4.11
N GLY A 53 3.41 9.44 -4.07
CA GLY A 53 4.13 9.95 -5.22
C GLY A 53 4.19 8.94 -6.37
N LEU A 54 4.49 7.67 -6.06
CA LEU A 54 4.49 6.56 -7.03
C LEU A 54 3.12 6.39 -7.70
N LYS A 55 2.07 6.27 -6.90
CA LYS A 55 0.69 6.08 -7.38
C LYS A 55 0.23 7.25 -8.25
N THR A 56 0.54 8.47 -7.85
CA THR A 56 0.20 9.68 -8.61
C THR A 56 0.95 9.73 -9.95
N THR A 57 2.24 9.41 -9.94
CA THR A 57 3.07 9.38 -11.17
C THR A 57 2.54 8.34 -12.15
N LEU A 58 2.19 7.15 -11.67
CA LEU A 58 1.59 6.11 -12.51
C LEU A 58 0.24 6.53 -13.07
N HIS A 59 -0.61 7.18 -12.26
CA HIS A 59 -1.90 7.69 -12.73
C HIS A 59 -1.75 8.80 -13.79
N ASP A 60 -0.80 9.72 -13.61
CA ASP A 60 -0.51 10.76 -14.60
C ASP A 60 0.02 10.16 -15.91
N ALA A 61 0.80 9.10 -15.82
CA ALA A 61 1.29 8.39 -17.00
C ALA A 61 0.14 7.69 -17.75
N LEU A 62 -0.79 7.06 -17.02
CA LEU A 62 -2.00 6.46 -17.59
C LEU A 62 -2.91 7.51 -18.23
N THR A 63 -3.02 8.69 -17.63
CA THR A 63 -3.79 9.81 -18.18
C THR A 63 -3.02 10.62 -19.23
N ALA A 64 -1.86 10.13 -19.69
CA ALA A 64 -0.97 10.75 -20.66
C ALA A 64 -0.53 12.19 -20.32
N LYS A 65 -0.65 12.62 -19.06
CA LYS A 65 -0.16 13.92 -18.58
C LYS A 65 1.36 13.96 -18.53
N ILE A 66 1.99 12.82 -18.27
CA ILE A 66 3.45 12.67 -18.28
C ILE A 66 3.86 11.54 -19.21
N GLN A 67 4.99 11.72 -19.88
CA GLN A 67 5.63 10.65 -20.64
C GLN A 67 6.69 9.98 -19.76
N LEU A 68 6.42 8.73 -19.41
CA LEU A 68 7.41 7.86 -18.78
C LEU A 68 8.24 7.16 -19.86
N THR A 69 9.53 7.03 -19.62
CA THR A 69 10.38 6.13 -20.41
C THR A 69 9.97 4.67 -20.18
N SER A 70 10.32 3.78 -21.11
CA SER A 70 10.04 2.35 -20.97
C SER A 70 10.68 1.74 -19.72
N PHE A 71 11.83 2.28 -19.29
CA PHE A 71 12.47 1.93 -18.02
C PHE A 71 11.66 2.42 -16.82
N GLU A 72 11.30 3.70 -16.77
CA GLU A 72 10.54 4.28 -15.65
C GLU A 72 9.19 3.59 -15.48
N ALA A 73 8.46 3.33 -16.57
CA ALA A 73 7.17 2.63 -16.51
C ALA A 73 7.31 1.22 -15.92
N LYS A 74 8.29 0.43 -16.38
CA LYS A 74 8.57 -0.90 -15.85
C LYS A 74 9.02 -0.85 -14.39
N PHE A 75 9.89 0.10 -14.06
CA PHE A 75 10.41 0.28 -12.71
C PHE A 75 9.27 0.62 -11.74
N LEU A 76 8.47 1.65 -12.03
CA LEU A 76 7.36 2.07 -11.18
C LEU A 76 6.30 0.98 -11.02
N SER A 77 6.00 0.23 -12.10
CA SER A 77 5.07 -0.89 -12.05
C SER A 77 5.60 -2.05 -11.17
N ASP A 78 6.90 -2.38 -11.26
CA ASP A 78 7.54 -3.37 -10.37
C ASP A 78 7.51 -2.92 -8.91
N MET A 79 7.81 -1.64 -8.64
CA MET A 79 7.74 -1.07 -7.29
C MET A 79 6.32 -1.13 -6.73
N GLN A 80 5.31 -0.79 -7.53
CA GLN A 80 3.90 -0.85 -7.12
C GLN A 80 3.49 -2.30 -6.81
N SER A 81 3.79 -3.23 -7.70
CA SER A 81 3.42 -4.65 -7.56
C SER A 81 4.03 -5.26 -6.29
N LYS A 82 5.29 -4.93 -5.99
CA LYS A 82 5.96 -5.39 -4.76
C LYS A 82 5.47 -4.68 -3.52
N TYR A 83 5.07 -3.41 -3.62
CA TYR A 83 4.43 -2.71 -2.51
C TYR A 83 3.07 -3.33 -2.19
N ASP A 84 2.26 -3.67 -3.20
CA ASP A 84 0.96 -4.33 -3.01
C ASP A 84 1.10 -5.70 -2.31
N LEU A 85 2.20 -6.41 -2.55
CA LEU A 85 2.51 -7.68 -1.89
C LEU A 85 3.04 -7.52 -0.46
N ASN A 86 3.94 -6.56 -0.23
CA ASN A 86 4.65 -6.41 1.05
C ASN A 86 4.03 -5.38 1.99
N GLY A 87 3.13 -4.52 1.50
CA GLY A 87 2.53 -3.40 2.22
C GLY A 87 3.52 -2.30 2.67
N SER A 88 4.78 -2.35 2.24
CA SER A 88 5.84 -1.40 2.66
C SER A 88 7.00 -1.37 1.67
N PHE A 89 7.93 -0.41 1.85
CA PHE A 89 9.16 -0.28 1.06
C PHE A 89 10.40 -0.79 1.79
N THR A 90 10.23 -1.56 2.85
CA THR A 90 11.33 -2.12 3.66
C THR A 90 12.29 -3.02 2.86
N TRP A 91 11.82 -3.57 1.74
CA TRP A 91 12.58 -4.39 0.81
C TRP A 91 13.39 -3.58 -0.22
N LEU A 92 13.19 -2.26 -0.32
CA LEU A 92 13.94 -1.41 -1.25
C LEU A 92 15.39 -1.28 -0.79
N THR A 93 16.30 -1.58 -1.71
CA THR A 93 17.71 -1.21 -1.52
C THR A 93 17.87 0.30 -1.61
N GLN A 94 18.91 0.85 -0.98
CA GLN A 94 19.21 2.28 -1.03
C GLN A 94 19.30 2.82 -2.47
N LYS A 95 19.90 2.05 -3.38
CA LYS A 95 20.01 2.43 -4.80
C LYS A 95 18.63 2.55 -5.48
N GLN A 96 17.74 1.59 -5.21
CA GLN A 96 16.37 1.61 -5.75
C GLN A 96 15.57 2.77 -5.16
N ARG A 97 15.71 3.02 -3.86
CA ARG A 97 15.07 4.15 -3.19
C ARG A 97 15.50 5.49 -3.79
N THR A 98 16.81 5.72 -3.95
CA THR A 98 17.32 6.95 -4.58
C THR A 98 16.86 7.07 -6.04
N THR A 99 16.72 5.95 -6.75
CA THR A 99 16.20 5.96 -8.13
C THR A 99 14.72 6.35 -8.15
N LEU A 100 13.91 5.78 -7.25
CA LEU A 100 12.50 6.13 -7.10
C LEU A 100 12.36 7.61 -6.74
N GLU A 101 13.10 8.09 -5.75
CA GLU A 101 13.11 9.50 -5.37
C GLU A 101 13.51 10.41 -6.54
N LYS A 102 14.53 10.04 -7.32
CA LYS A 102 14.95 10.81 -8.51
C LYS A 102 13.86 10.88 -9.58
N ILE A 103 13.14 9.78 -9.82
CA ILE A 103 12.03 9.74 -10.77
C ILE A 103 10.88 10.60 -10.26
N LEU A 104 10.50 10.47 -8.99
CA LEU A 104 9.42 11.27 -8.39
C LEU A 104 9.75 12.78 -8.37
N ALA A 105 11.00 13.13 -8.08
CA ALA A 105 11.48 14.52 -8.12
C ALA A 105 11.46 15.11 -9.54
N LYS A 106 11.80 14.30 -10.56
CA LYS A 106 11.72 14.71 -11.98
C LYS A 106 10.30 15.12 -12.39
N TYR A 107 9.27 14.52 -11.78
CA TYR A 107 7.86 14.83 -12.05
C TYR A 107 7.21 15.71 -10.95
N GLY A 108 8.00 16.28 -10.03
CA GLY A 108 7.52 17.24 -9.02
C GLY A 108 6.61 16.65 -7.93
N ARG A 109 6.81 15.38 -7.57
CA ARG A 109 5.94 14.66 -6.62
C ARG A 109 6.47 14.55 -5.18
N ILE A 110 7.69 15.06 -4.93
CA ILE A 110 8.34 15.15 -3.61
C ILE A 110 9.29 16.36 -3.55
#